data_AF-A0A090I4U6-F1
#
_entry.id   AF-A0A090I4U6-F1
#
_cell.length_a   1.000
_cell.length_b   1.000
_cell.length_c   1.000
_cell.angle_alpha   90.00
_cell.angle_beta   90.00
_cell.angle_gamma   90.00
#
_symmetry.space_group_name_H-M   'P 1'
#
loop_
_entity.id
_entity.type
_entity.pdbx_description
1 polymer ?
#
loop_
_entity_poly.entity_id
_entity_poly.type
_entity_poly.pdbx_seq_one_letter_code
_entity_poly.pdbx_strand_id
1 'polypeptide(L)'
;MPTTTETGNSDKTKKIYKPLRDVEVDCDIDQDKCANCTERPCLKVCPVDAVKESPTDKHIEITDECFGCVLCRKACPYDAIQMETTLSKPLRENVPNINTKLCRQCGACVDACRMGAIHLVSSGTEEAHSVIDEDKCVRCGYCSRVCPTEAIKYGEILPRSVVGGKAIVVNQKKCIGCMTCTRVCPSKGAINVGKMNKLPYINPSYCARCEECMNVCPSTAIRYSSRKRAYEGYKKIKTMEIVSELMEKESEKLSRETVKINSILNKVTREVSYSHTEEEFTQDITELVTAEIKAMVGGELEIEDLKEIIQATQPHREITVMEDTCIGCGACIKECPVDCIELEMPSPVHIGEDCVYCGKCVETCPFQSISLKEESFQVEDGRVLFKRRNITGPSSGEVFIDNDSCQRCGVCVNKCPVEAMTMDNDQVTVDKDKCIFCGECQALCPTRAIKLEHKD
;
A
#
# COMPACT_ATOMS: atom_id res chain seq x y z
N MET A 1 -35.03 65.46 7.72
CA MET A 1 -33.92 65.92 6.87
C MET A 1 -32.61 65.48 7.51
N PRO A 2 -31.57 65.06 6.76
CA PRO A 2 -31.44 65.01 5.31
C PRO A 2 -31.31 63.58 4.74
N THR A 3 -31.55 63.52 3.45
CA THR A 3 -31.39 62.43 2.47
C THR A 3 -29.92 62.17 2.17
N THR A 4 -29.50 60.90 2.17
CA THR A 4 -28.26 60.47 1.49
C THR A 4 -28.64 59.57 0.33
N THR A 5 -28.50 60.13 -0.86
CA THR A 5 -28.62 59.46 -2.16
C THR A 5 -27.55 58.38 -2.32
N GLU A 6 -28.00 57.19 -2.69
CA GLU A 6 -27.21 56.14 -3.30
C GLU A 6 -26.65 56.63 -4.64
N THR A 7 -25.35 56.41 -4.87
CA THR A 7 -24.83 56.11 -6.20
C THR A 7 -23.80 55.00 -6.05
N GLY A 8 -24.19 53.80 -6.48
CA GLY A 8 -23.32 52.64 -6.49
C GLY A 8 -22.19 52.78 -7.51
N ASN A 9 -21.07 52.13 -7.21
CA ASN A 9 -20.22 51.58 -8.24
C ASN A 9 -19.76 50.20 -7.79
N SER A 10 -20.21 49.17 -8.51
CA SER A 10 -19.90 47.77 -8.26
C SER A 10 -18.45 47.49 -8.63
N ASP A 11 -17.56 47.45 -7.65
CA ASP A 11 -16.18 47.06 -7.88
C ASP A 11 -16.11 45.53 -8.02
N LYS A 12 -16.20 45.05 -9.26
CA LYS A 12 -16.07 43.63 -9.60
C LYS A 12 -14.61 43.23 -9.40
N THR A 13 -14.30 42.64 -8.24
CA THR A 13 -13.00 41.97 -7.99
C THR A 13 -12.72 40.96 -9.11
N LYS A 14 -11.78 41.31 -10.00
CA LYS A 14 -11.38 40.53 -11.18
C LYS A 14 -10.68 39.25 -10.69
N LYS A 15 -11.21 38.08 -11.04
CA LYS A 15 -10.62 36.79 -10.64
C LYS A 15 -9.26 36.61 -11.33
N ILE A 16 -8.19 36.65 -10.56
CA ILE A 16 -6.82 36.40 -11.00
C ILE A 16 -6.58 34.87 -11.04
N TYR A 17 -6.29 34.32 -12.21
CA TYR A 17 -6.05 32.88 -12.40
C TYR A 17 -4.56 32.60 -12.69
N LYS A 18 -3.87 31.91 -11.78
CA LYS A 18 -2.53 31.35 -12.06
C LYS A 18 -2.61 30.15 -13.02
N PRO A 19 -1.55 29.86 -13.80
CA PRO A 19 -1.48 28.68 -14.67
C PRO A 19 -1.52 27.37 -13.89
N LEU A 20 -1.85 26.29 -14.60
CA LEU A 20 -1.93 24.92 -14.06
C LEU A 20 -0.57 24.20 -13.97
N ARG A 21 0.50 24.86 -14.42
CA ARG A 21 1.88 24.35 -14.48
C ARG A 21 2.80 25.41 -13.92
N ASP A 22 3.93 24.99 -13.39
CA ASP A 22 5.02 25.93 -13.12
C ASP A 22 5.49 26.50 -14.46
N VAL A 23 5.43 27.82 -14.54
CA VAL A 23 5.81 28.58 -15.71
C VAL A 23 7.04 29.36 -15.34
N GLU A 24 8.16 29.03 -15.96
CA GLU A 24 9.33 29.89 -15.93
C GLU A 24 9.13 30.94 -17.03
N VAL A 25 9.09 32.20 -16.60
CA VAL A 25 8.96 33.34 -17.50
C VAL A 25 10.32 34.03 -17.48
N ASP A 26 11.04 33.93 -18.59
CA ASP A 26 12.21 34.77 -18.81
C ASP A 26 11.73 36.02 -19.52
N CYS A 27 11.93 37.18 -18.90
CA CYS A 27 11.44 38.43 -19.39
C CYS A 27 12.52 39.49 -19.29
N ASP A 28 12.90 40.03 -20.43
CA ASP A 28 13.81 41.15 -20.54
C ASP A 28 13.08 42.37 -21.09
N ILE A 29 13.30 43.53 -20.48
CA ILE A 29 12.68 44.79 -20.88
C ILE A 29 13.79 45.76 -21.26
N ASP A 30 13.83 46.11 -22.54
CA ASP A 30 14.67 47.17 -23.07
C ASP A 30 14.16 48.52 -22.53
N GLN A 31 14.80 49.00 -21.46
CA GLN A 31 14.37 50.20 -20.75
C GLN A 31 14.54 51.47 -21.58
N ASP A 32 15.50 51.50 -22.53
CA ASP A 32 15.69 52.64 -23.42
C ASP A 32 14.51 52.77 -24.40
N LYS A 33 14.03 51.65 -24.95
CA LYS A 33 12.79 51.64 -25.75
C LYS A 33 11.56 51.90 -24.89
N CYS A 34 11.52 51.35 -23.68
CA CYS A 34 10.38 51.50 -22.77
C CYS A 34 10.21 52.95 -22.29
N ALA A 35 11.30 53.69 -22.07
CA ALA A 35 11.29 55.08 -21.62
C ALA A 35 10.56 56.03 -22.58
N ASN A 36 10.51 55.68 -23.87
CA ASN A 36 9.81 56.46 -24.89
C ASN A 36 8.27 56.27 -24.85
N CYS A 37 7.76 55.36 -24.01
CA CYS A 37 6.34 55.03 -23.92
C CYS A 37 5.63 55.77 -22.78
N THR A 38 4.91 56.85 -23.09
CA THR A 38 4.14 57.62 -22.10
C THR A 38 2.83 56.95 -21.68
N GLU A 39 2.18 56.21 -22.58
CA GLU A 39 0.84 55.62 -22.38
C GLU A 39 0.81 54.32 -21.57
N ARG A 40 1.98 53.66 -21.44
CA ARG A 40 2.20 52.43 -20.66
C ARG A 40 1.06 51.39 -20.79
N PRO A 41 0.69 50.99 -22.01
CA PRO A 41 -0.43 50.06 -22.23
C PRO A 41 -0.22 48.70 -21.55
N CYS A 42 1.04 48.29 -21.34
CA CYS A 42 1.42 47.08 -20.62
C CYS A 42 0.84 47.00 -19.19
N LEU A 43 0.73 48.13 -18.48
CA LEU A 43 0.12 48.20 -17.14
C LEU A 43 -1.39 47.91 -17.18
N LYS A 44 -2.08 48.34 -18.24
CA LYS A 44 -3.53 48.22 -18.38
C LYS A 44 -3.98 46.82 -18.84
N VAL A 45 -3.15 46.15 -19.64
CA VAL A 45 -3.49 44.84 -20.23
C VAL A 45 -3.14 43.66 -19.34
N CYS A 46 -2.34 43.86 -18.29
CA CYS A 46 -1.95 42.79 -17.38
C CYS A 46 -3.17 42.27 -16.60
N PRO A 47 -3.55 40.99 -16.72
CA PRO A 47 -4.74 40.46 -16.06
C PRO A 47 -4.51 40.10 -14.58
N VAL A 48 -3.27 40.16 -14.12
CA VAL A 48 -2.83 39.72 -12.78
C VAL A 48 -1.96 40.77 -12.08
N ASP A 49 -1.89 41.98 -12.62
CA ASP A 49 -1.14 43.13 -12.07
C ASP A 49 0.36 42.86 -11.81
N ALA A 50 0.94 41.92 -12.56
CA ALA A 50 2.35 41.56 -12.48
C ALA A 50 3.31 42.58 -13.12
N VAL A 51 2.80 43.50 -13.94
CA VAL A 51 3.59 44.58 -14.57
C VAL A 51 3.46 45.80 -13.68
N LYS A 52 4.57 46.30 -13.15
CA LYS A 52 4.61 47.41 -12.19
C LYS A 52 5.56 48.49 -12.68
N GLU A 53 5.33 49.73 -12.24
CA GLU A 53 6.24 50.84 -12.44
C GLU A 53 7.05 51.06 -11.16
N SER A 54 8.37 51.11 -11.30
CA SER A 54 9.27 51.40 -10.18
C SER A 54 9.02 52.82 -9.66
N PRO A 55 8.81 53.01 -8.34
CA PRO A 55 8.54 54.33 -7.77
C PRO A 55 9.71 55.30 -7.87
N THR A 56 10.95 54.80 -7.96
CA THR A 56 12.17 55.60 -7.94
C THR A 56 12.58 56.04 -9.34
N ASP A 57 12.62 55.10 -10.27
CA ASP A 57 13.25 55.31 -11.59
C ASP A 57 12.24 55.27 -12.74
N LYS A 58 10.95 55.10 -12.45
CA LYS A 58 9.84 55.01 -13.41
C LYS A 58 9.96 53.90 -14.47
N HIS A 59 10.92 52.99 -14.33
CA HIS A 59 11.08 51.83 -15.19
C HIS A 59 9.95 50.82 -14.99
N ILE A 60 9.65 50.07 -16.05
CA ILE A 60 8.66 49.00 -15.98
C ILE A 60 9.35 47.71 -15.57
N GLU A 61 8.78 47.02 -14.59
CA GLU A 61 9.24 45.75 -14.06
C GLU A 61 8.13 44.71 -14.15
N ILE A 62 8.51 43.47 -14.44
CA ILE A 62 7.61 42.33 -14.44
C ILE A 62 8.00 41.43 -13.27
N THR A 63 7.07 41.28 -12.33
CA THR A 63 7.28 40.50 -11.10
C THR A 63 7.07 39.01 -11.32
N ASP A 64 7.49 38.20 -10.34
CA ASP A 64 7.27 36.75 -10.27
C ASP A 64 5.79 36.33 -10.23
N GLU A 65 4.86 37.30 -10.13
CA GLU A 65 3.42 37.07 -10.28
C GLU A 65 3.02 36.85 -11.75
N CYS A 66 3.93 37.15 -12.69
CA CYS A 66 3.75 36.97 -14.12
C CYS A 66 3.67 35.50 -14.50
N PHE A 67 2.79 35.19 -15.45
CA PHE A 67 2.59 33.82 -15.93
C PHE A 67 2.78 33.64 -17.44
N GLY A 68 3.44 34.59 -18.10
CA GLY A 68 3.83 34.46 -19.50
C GLY A 68 2.67 34.55 -20.50
N CYS A 69 1.61 35.31 -20.19
CA CYS A 69 0.44 35.45 -21.09
C CYS A 69 0.68 36.28 -22.36
N VAL A 70 1.86 36.91 -22.48
CA VAL A 70 2.34 37.76 -23.59
C VAL A 70 1.46 38.97 -23.95
N LEU A 71 0.43 39.30 -23.15
CA LEU A 71 -0.45 40.44 -23.42
C LEU A 71 0.29 41.78 -23.34
N CYS A 72 1.15 41.96 -22.35
CA CYS A 72 1.99 43.16 -22.22
C CYS A 72 2.95 43.34 -23.40
N ARG A 73 3.59 42.24 -23.85
CA ARG A 73 4.43 42.22 -25.05
C ARG A 73 3.65 42.67 -26.28
N LYS A 74 2.48 42.07 -26.54
CA LYS A 74 1.64 42.42 -27.70
C LYS A 74 1.10 43.85 -27.65
N ALA A 75 0.89 44.39 -26.45
CA ALA A 75 0.41 45.75 -26.28
C ALA A 75 1.54 46.78 -26.34
N CYS A 76 2.81 46.37 -26.30
CA CYS A 76 3.95 47.28 -26.32
C CYS A 76 4.14 47.84 -27.75
N PRO A 77 3.98 49.15 -27.97
CA PRO A 77 4.12 49.74 -29.31
C PRO A 77 5.58 49.93 -29.74
N TYR A 78 6.53 49.72 -28.82
CA TYR A 78 7.97 49.87 -29.06
C TYR A 78 8.71 48.53 -29.07
N ASP A 79 7.99 47.41 -28.98
CA ASP A 79 8.56 46.05 -28.87
C ASP A 79 9.68 45.94 -27.80
N ALA A 80 9.52 46.68 -26.70
CA ALA A 80 10.51 46.77 -25.63
C ALA A 80 10.53 45.54 -24.71
N ILE A 81 9.54 44.64 -24.80
CA ILE A 81 9.38 43.49 -23.91
C ILE A 81 9.71 42.21 -24.67
N GLN A 82 10.85 41.60 -24.34
CA GLN A 82 11.15 40.24 -24.75
C GLN A 82 10.65 39.27 -23.67
N MET A 83 9.99 38.20 -24.10
CA MET A 83 9.39 37.25 -23.17
C MET A 83 9.45 35.85 -23.77
N GLU A 84 10.18 34.98 -23.09
CA GLU A 84 10.20 33.55 -23.29
C GLU A 84 9.47 32.86 -22.13
N THR A 85 8.79 31.77 -22.45
CA THR A 85 7.94 31.09 -21.47
C THR A 85 8.20 29.60 -21.57
N THR A 86 8.89 29.08 -20.57
CA THR A 86 9.20 27.66 -20.46
C THR A 86 8.16 27.01 -19.57
N LEU A 87 7.36 26.14 -20.18
CA LEU A 87 6.38 25.34 -19.46
C LEU A 87 7.04 24.08 -18.93
N SER A 88 6.92 23.86 -17.62
CA SER A 88 7.22 22.55 -17.04
C SER A 88 6.47 21.43 -17.78
N LYS A 89 7.05 20.23 -17.73
CA LYS A 89 6.49 19.03 -18.36
C LYS A 89 5.01 18.89 -17.96
N PRO A 90 4.12 18.50 -18.89
CA PRO A 90 2.72 18.33 -18.55
C PRO A 90 2.58 17.38 -17.36
N LEU A 91 1.93 17.84 -16.29
CA LEU A 91 1.45 16.97 -15.21
C LEU A 91 0.59 15.90 -15.89
N ARG A 92 1.11 14.66 -15.96
CA ARG A 92 0.41 13.54 -16.61
C ARG A 92 -0.81 13.09 -15.79
N GLU A 93 -0.87 13.46 -14.52
CA GLU A 93 -1.98 13.14 -13.65
C GLU A 93 -3.21 14.00 -13.98
N ASN A 94 -4.39 13.36 -13.91
CA ASN A 94 -5.69 14.00 -13.76
C ASN A 94 -6.23 14.75 -14.99
N VAL A 95 -6.72 13.98 -15.99
CA VAL A 95 -7.56 14.53 -17.08
C VAL A 95 -8.80 15.19 -16.48
N PRO A 96 -9.21 16.39 -16.94
CA PRO A 96 -10.46 17.00 -16.50
C PRO A 96 -11.63 16.03 -16.66
N ASN A 97 -12.49 15.96 -15.64
CA ASN A 97 -13.71 15.18 -15.72
C ASN A 97 -14.91 16.09 -15.98
N ILE A 98 -15.82 15.65 -16.84
CA ILE A 98 -17.11 16.31 -17.10
C ILE A 98 -18.20 15.59 -16.32
N ASN A 99 -18.84 16.30 -15.40
CA ASN A 99 -20.04 15.85 -14.73
C ASN A 99 -21.22 15.95 -15.71
N THR A 100 -21.68 14.81 -16.20
CA THR A 100 -22.76 14.72 -17.20
C THR A 100 -24.09 15.28 -16.68
N LYS A 101 -24.38 15.17 -15.38
CA LYS A 101 -25.61 15.70 -14.76
C LYS A 101 -25.66 17.23 -14.67
N LEU A 102 -24.51 17.90 -14.70
CA LEU A 102 -24.42 19.37 -14.76
C LEU A 102 -24.18 19.89 -16.18
N CYS A 103 -23.86 19.00 -17.13
CA CYS A 103 -23.59 19.38 -18.50
C CYS A 103 -24.89 19.84 -19.19
N ARG A 104 -24.89 21.04 -19.77
CA ARG A 104 -26.03 21.58 -20.53
C ARG A 104 -25.86 21.48 -22.05
N GLN A 105 -24.92 20.66 -22.51
CA GLN A 105 -24.70 20.41 -23.95
C GLN A 105 -24.41 21.67 -24.78
N CYS A 106 -23.94 22.76 -24.16
CA CYS A 106 -23.81 24.05 -24.84
C CYS A 106 -22.62 24.15 -25.80
N GLY A 107 -21.76 23.13 -25.90
CA GLY A 107 -20.61 23.13 -26.81
C GLY A 107 -19.44 24.03 -26.42
N ALA A 108 -19.57 24.92 -25.42
CA ALA A 108 -18.53 25.90 -25.09
C ALA A 108 -17.13 25.28 -24.84
N CYS A 109 -17.06 24.11 -24.21
CA CYS A 109 -15.79 23.40 -23.99
C CYS A 109 -15.21 22.78 -25.26
N VAL A 110 -16.05 22.38 -26.22
CA VAL A 110 -15.65 21.88 -27.54
C VAL A 110 -15.00 23.03 -28.31
N ASP A 111 -15.67 24.18 -28.38
CA ASP A 111 -15.18 25.37 -29.09
C ASP A 111 -13.88 25.92 -28.51
N ALA A 112 -13.72 25.84 -27.17
CA ALA A 112 -12.51 26.26 -26.50
C ALA A 112 -11.33 25.28 -26.67
N CYS A 113 -11.56 24.03 -27.10
CA CYS A 113 -10.52 23.02 -27.16
C CYS A 113 -9.70 23.09 -28.46
N ARG A 114 -8.59 23.83 -28.42
CA ARG A 114 -7.66 23.95 -29.57
C ARG A 114 -7.00 22.65 -30.01
N MET A 115 -6.95 21.65 -29.14
CA MET A 115 -6.38 20.33 -29.45
C MET A 115 -7.39 19.37 -30.08
N GLY A 116 -8.66 19.78 -30.22
CA GLY A 116 -9.73 18.89 -30.69
C GLY A 116 -9.98 17.69 -29.76
N ALA A 117 -9.59 17.81 -28.49
CA ALA A 117 -9.70 16.73 -27.52
C ALA A 117 -11.10 16.60 -26.90
N ILE A 118 -12.04 17.51 -27.19
CA ILE A 118 -13.39 17.48 -26.61
C ILE A 118 -14.40 17.38 -27.74
N HIS A 119 -15.33 16.45 -27.64
CA HIS A 119 -16.37 16.19 -28.64
C HIS A 119 -17.73 15.98 -27.97
N LEU A 120 -18.81 16.28 -28.68
CA LEU A 120 -20.18 16.08 -28.21
C LEU A 120 -20.66 14.69 -28.67
N VAL A 121 -21.08 13.86 -27.73
CA VAL A 121 -21.62 12.52 -28.01
C VAL A 121 -23.12 12.54 -27.78
N SER A 122 -23.88 11.92 -28.67
CA SER A 122 -25.32 11.66 -28.52
C SER A 122 -25.56 10.20 -28.87
N SER A 123 -25.76 9.38 -27.84
CA SER A 123 -26.18 7.98 -27.99
C SER A 123 -27.69 7.96 -27.76
N GLY A 124 -28.48 7.36 -28.66
CA GLY A 124 -29.95 7.51 -28.70
C GLY A 124 -30.77 7.13 -27.45
N THR A 125 -30.12 6.69 -26.36
CA THR A 125 -30.73 6.41 -25.04
C THR A 125 -30.27 7.37 -23.93
N GLU A 126 -29.21 8.14 -24.14
CA GLU A 126 -28.64 9.06 -23.15
C GLU A 126 -28.70 10.51 -23.64
N GLU A 127 -28.85 11.43 -22.68
CA GLU A 127 -28.70 12.86 -22.96
C GLU A 127 -27.32 13.14 -23.53
N ALA A 128 -27.28 13.93 -24.60
CA ALA A 128 -26.01 14.30 -25.21
C ALA A 128 -25.08 14.92 -24.17
N HIS A 129 -23.78 14.71 -24.27
CA HIS A 129 -22.83 15.37 -23.38
C HIS A 129 -21.46 15.46 -24.01
N SER A 130 -20.65 16.38 -23.50
CA SER A 130 -19.27 16.52 -23.91
C SER A 130 -18.42 15.43 -23.28
N VAL A 131 -17.54 14.82 -24.07
CA VAL A 131 -16.56 13.81 -23.67
C VAL A 131 -15.17 14.31 -24.02
N ILE A 132 -14.18 13.97 -23.19
CA ILE A 132 -12.79 14.37 -23.35
C ILE A 132 -11.97 13.14 -23.75
N ASP A 133 -11.32 13.22 -24.90
CA ASP A 133 -10.26 12.32 -25.35
C ASP A 133 -9.02 12.52 -24.46
N GLU A 134 -8.75 11.53 -23.61
CA GLU A 134 -7.67 11.58 -22.61
C GLU A 134 -6.27 11.69 -23.27
N ASP A 135 -6.10 11.09 -24.46
CA ASP A 135 -4.82 11.02 -25.17
C ASP A 135 -4.50 12.34 -25.90
N LYS A 136 -5.53 13.01 -26.44
CA LYS A 136 -5.37 14.33 -27.09
C LYS A 136 -5.34 15.50 -26.11
N CYS A 137 -5.81 15.31 -24.88
CA CYS A 137 -5.94 16.40 -23.91
C CYS A 137 -4.57 16.83 -23.35
N VAL A 138 -4.12 18.02 -23.73
CA VAL A 138 -2.91 18.66 -23.17
C VAL A 138 -3.13 19.34 -21.81
N ARG A 139 -4.31 19.17 -21.21
CA ARG A 139 -4.65 19.61 -19.84
C ARG A 139 -4.45 21.12 -19.60
N CYS A 140 -4.87 21.95 -20.56
CA CYS A 140 -4.66 23.41 -20.54
C CYS A 140 -5.61 24.22 -19.64
N GLY A 141 -6.72 23.64 -19.17
CA GLY A 141 -7.65 24.31 -18.25
C GLY A 141 -8.78 25.10 -18.90
N TYR A 142 -8.68 25.45 -20.19
CA TYR A 142 -9.61 26.36 -20.84
C TYR A 142 -11.07 25.88 -20.81
N CYS A 143 -11.30 24.58 -20.99
CA CYS A 143 -12.65 24.00 -20.96
C CYS A 143 -13.38 24.25 -19.63
N SER A 144 -12.69 24.22 -18.48
CA SER A 144 -13.31 24.54 -17.19
C SER A 144 -13.65 26.02 -17.03
N ARG A 145 -12.88 26.92 -17.66
CA ARG A 145 -13.10 28.37 -17.56
C ARG A 145 -14.31 28.82 -18.36
N VAL A 146 -14.53 28.20 -19.51
CA VAL A 146 -15.67 28.50 -20.39
C VAL A 146 -16.95 27.76 -19.98
N CYS A 147 -16.87 26.78 -19.09
CA CYS A 147 -18.02 25.99 -18.66
C CYS A 147 -18.93 26.82 -17.72
N PRO A 148 -20.15 27.20 -18.15
CA PRO A 148 -21.01 28.07 -17.36
C PRO A 148 -21.63 27.38 -16.14
N THR A 149 -21.69 26.05 -16.14
CA THR A 149 -22.30 25.25 -15.07
C THR A 149 -21.28 24.63 -14.11
N GLU A 150 -19.99 24.91 -14.30
CA GLU A 150 -18.89 24.27 -13.58
C GLU A 150 -18.91 22.73 -13.63
N ALA A 151 -19.52 22.14 -14.67
CA ALA A 151 -19.56 20.69 -14.88
C ALA A 151 -18.16 20.07 -15.02
N ILE A 152 -17.16 20.87 -15.41
CA ILE A 152 -15.79 20.41 -15.64
C ILE A 152 -14.92 20.70 -14.40
N LYS A 153 -14.33 19.66 -13.81
CA LYS A 153 -13.45 19.76 -12.64
C LYS A 153 -12.05 19.19 -12.92
N TYR A 154 -11.06 19.81 -12.28
CA TYR A 154 -9.65 19.41 -12.30
C TYR A 154 -9.26 18.90 -10.91
N GLY A 155 -8.54 17.78 -10.87
CA GLY A 155 -8.27 17.05 -9.62
C GLY A 155 -7.50 17.81 -8.55
N GLU A 156 -6.66 18.78 -8.92
CA GLU A 156 -5.86 19.53 -7.95
C GLU A 156 -5.82 21.04 -8.17
N ILE A 157 -6.23 21.52 -9.35
CA ILE A 157 -6.22 22.96 -9.62
C ILE A 157 -7.63 23.54 -9.46
N LEU A 158 -7.91 24.08 -8.28
CA LEU A 158 -8.59 25.36 -8.03
C LEU A 158 -8.54 25.64 -6.51
N PRO A 159 -8.44 26.92 -6.08
CA PRO A 159 -7.48 27.37 -5.07
C PRO A 159 -7.95 27.15 -3.63
N ARG A 160 -6.96 27.12 -2.72
CA ARG A 160 -7.06 27.08 -1.25
C ARG A 160 -7.80 28.27 -0.61
N SER A 161 -8.58 29.06 -1.36
CA SER A 161 -8.96 30.42 -0.93
C SER A 161 -10.39 30.82 -1.30
N VAL A 162 -11.36 29.90 -1.25
CA VAL A 162 -12.76 30.33 -1.07
C VAL A 162 -13.09 30.21 0.41
N VAL A 163 -12.83 31.27 1.17
CA VAL A 163 -13.28 31.40 2.55
C VAL A 163 -14.80 31.19 2.54
N GLY A 164 -15.30 30.19 3.28
CA GLY A 164 -16.74 29.90 3.39
C GLY A 164 -17.33 28.91 2.38
N GLY A 165 -16.53 28.26 1.52
CA GLY A 165 -17.06 27.24 0.59
C GLY A 165 -17.64 25.99 1.28
N LYS A 166 -18.69 25.40 0.70
CA LYS A 166 -19.26 24.09 1.09
C LYS A 166 -18.78 22.95 0.18
N ALA A 167 -18.57 21.77 0.75
CA ALA A 167 -18.18 20.54 0.04
C ALA A 167 -18.98 19.35 0.58
N ILE A 168 -19.23 18.35 -0.27
CA ILE A 168 -19.91 17.11 0.13
C ILE A 168 -18.88 16.14 0.71
N VAL A 169 -19.19 15.52 1.86
CA VAL A 169 -18.32 14.56 2.54
C VAL A 169 -19.09 13.32 2.98
N VAL A 170 -18.38 12.20 3.15
CA VAL A 170 -18.92 10.97 3.74
C VAL A 170 -18.55 10.92 5.22
N ASN A 171 -19.54 10.74 6.09
CA ASN A 171 -19.30 10.42 7.48
C ASN A 171 -18.95 8.93 7.63
N GLN A 172 -17.67 8.64 7.84
CA GLN A 172 -17.15 7.27 7.96
C GLN A 172 -17.80 6.46 9.10
N LYS A 173 -18.33 7.10 10.15
CA LYS A 173 -19.00 6.40 11.27
C LYS A 173 -20.46 6.03 10.96
N LYS A 174 -21.12 6.75 10.05
CA LYS A 174 -22.52 6.51 9.67
C LYS A 174 -22.66 5.74 8.36
N CYS A 175 -21.57 5.58 7.62
CA CYS A 175 -21.60 4.88 6.35
C CYS A 175 -21.75 3.38 6.59
N ILE A 176 -22.73 2.76 5.94
CA ILE A 176 -22.98 1.31 6.03
C ILE A 176 -22.28 0.51 4.92
N GLY A 177 -21.46 1.16 4.07
CA GLY A 177 -20.69 0.47 3.04
C GLY A 177 -21.49 -0.11 1.85
N CYS A 178 -22.70 0.37 1.56
CA CYS A 178 -23.56 -0.20 0.51
C CYS A 178 -23.12 0.09 -0.95
N MET A 179 -22.12 0.97 -1.16
CA MET A 179 -21.56 1.35 -2.48
C MET A 179 -22.57 1.89 -3.51
N THR A 180 -23.77 2.30 -3.11
CA THR A 180 -24.73 2.94 -4.03
C THR A 180 -24.17 4.28 -4.55
N CYS A 181 -23.55 5.06 -3.67
CA CYS A 181 -22.99 6.37 -4.03
C CYS A 181 -21.90 6.30 -5.12
N THR A 182 -21.08 5.25 -5.13
CA THR A 182 -20.00 5.08 -6.12
C THR A 182 -20.57 4.79 -7.50
N ARG A 183 -21.65 4.00 -7.59
CA ARG A 183 -22.31 3.64 -8.85
C ARG A 183 -23.04 4.81 -9.50
N VAL A 184 -23.63 5.71 -8.70
CA VAL A 184 -24.40 6.83 -9.24
C VAL A 184 -23.57 8.07 -9.52
N CYS A 185 -22.31 8.13 -9.05
CA CYS A 185 -21.52 9.34 -9.18
C CYS A 185 -21.11 9.56 -10.66
N PRO A 186 -21.58 10.64 -11.31
CA PRO A 186 -21.21 10.92 -12.70
C PRO A 186 -19.78 11.48 -12.83
N SER A 187 -19.14 11.84 -11.71
CA SER A 187 -17.79 12.41 -11.70
C SER A 187 -16.74 11.35 -11.39
N LYS A 188 -16.02 10.88 -12.41
CA LYS A 188 -14.90 9.93 -12.29
C LYS A 188 -13.87 10.49 -11.30
N GLY A 189 -13.43 9.67 -10.35
CA GLY A 189 -12.46 10.04 -9.31
C GLY A 189 -13.01 10.90 -8.16
N ALA A 190 -14.28 11.31 -8.20
CA ALA A 190 -14.89 12.09 -7.11
C ALA A 190 -15.17 11.26 -5.86
N ILE A 191 -15.60 10.00 -6.02
CA ILE A 191 -15.79 9.06 -4.89
C ILE A 191 -14.78 7.93 -5.04
N ASN A 192 -13.97 7.75 -4.00
CA ASN A 192 -12.96 6.70 -3.90
C ASN A 192 -13.33 5.78 -2.74
N VAL A 193 -12.83 4.55 -2.72
CA VAL A 193 -13.07 3.58 -1.66
C VAL A 193 -11.77 3.31 -0.92
N GLY A 194 -11.76 3.53 0.39
CA GLY A 194 -10.58 3.35 1.21
C GLY A 194 -10.13 1.89 1.24
N LYS A 195 -8.83 1.64 1.07
CA LYS A 195 -8.28 0.28 1.11
C LYS A 195 -8.45 -0.40 2.47
N MET A 196 -8.22 0.34 3.56
CA MET A 196 -8.26 -0.22 4.92
C MET A 196 -9.69 -0.37 5.45
N ASN A 197 -10.48 0.71 5.42
CA ASN A 197 -11.81 0.70 6.00
C ASN A 197 -12.91 0.18 5.03
N LYS A 198 -12.57 -0.03 3.75
CA LYS A 198 -13.50 -0.42 2.69
C LYS A 198 -14.73 0.49 2.58
N LEU A 199 -14.61 1.77 2.96
CA LEU A 199 -15.70 2.73 2.94
C LEU A 199 -15.45 3.84 1.90
N PRO A 200 -16.51 4.39 1.29
CA PRO A 200 -16.39 5.48 0.34
C PRO A 200 -15.96 6.78 1.02
N TYR A 201 -15.14 7.57 0.34
CA TYR A 201 -14.79 8.94 0.70
C TYR A 201 -14.74 9.82 -0.57
N ILE A 202 -14.97 11.12 -0.41
CA ILE A 202 -15.12 12.05 -1.53
C ILE A 202 -13.86 12.90 -1.66
N ASN A 203 -13.29 12.97 -2.86
CA ASN A 203 -12.28 13.96 -3.22
C ASN A 203 -12.98 15.30 -3.56
N PRO A 204 -12.82 16.34 -2.71
CA PRO A 204 -13.54 17.60 -2.90
C PRO A 204 -13.14 18.35 -4.18
N SER A 205 -11.97 18.06 -4.77
CA SER A 205 -11.51 18.72 -6.00
C SER A 205 -12.21 18.18 -7.25
N TYR A 206 -12.57 16.91 -7.27
CA TYR A 206 -13.32 16.27 -8.36
C TYR A 206 -14.84 16.37 -8.19
N CYS A 207 -15.31 16.59 -6.97
CA CYS A 207 -16.73 16.68 -6.69
C CYS A 207 -17.36 17.93 -7.32
N ALA A 208 -18.22 17.75 -8.32
CA ALA A 208 -18.96 18.85 -8.92
C ALA A 208 -20.15 19.33 -8.09
N ARG A 209 -20.50 18.61 -7.00
CA ARG A 209 -21.61 18.91 -6.08
C ARG A 209 -23.01 18.82 -6.73
N CYS A 210 -23.21 17.80 -7.57
CA CYS A 210 -24.51 17.49 -8.18
C CYS A 210 -25.52 16.77 -7.23
N GLU A 211 -25.13 16.48 -5.99
CA GLU A 211 -25.98 15.90 -4.93
C GLU A 211 -26.53 14.48 -5.17
N GLU A 212 -26.28 13.87 -6.33
CA GLU A 212 -26.75 12.51 -6.66
C GLU A 212 -26.40 11.47 -5.58
N CYS A 213 -25.15 11.47 -5.12
CA CYS A 213 -24.70 10.55 -4.08
C CYS A 213 -25.39 10.78 -2.72
N MET A 214 -25.83 12.01 -2.44
CA MET A 214 -26.57 12.35 -1.23
C MET A 214 -27.99 11.79 -1.29
N ASN A 215 -28.65 11.93 -2.43
CA ASN A 215 -30.03 11.50 -2.65
C ASN A 215 -30.19 9.98 -2.54
N VAL A 216 -29.19 9.22 -2.98
CA VAL A 216 -29.24 7.74 -2.94
C VAL A 216 -28.65 7.13 -1.66
N CYS A 217 -28.21 7.94 -0.69
CA CYS A 217 -27.55 7.43 0.51
C CYS A 217 -28.58 6.97 1.57
N PRO A 218 -28.79 5.66 1.78
CA PRO A 218 -29.82 5.18 2.70
C PRO A 218 -29.53 5.53 4.17
N SER A 219 -28.25 5.64 4.55
CA SER A 219 -27.85 5.95 5.92
C SER A 219 -27.68 7.45 6.19
N THR A 220 -27.96 8.31 5.21
CA THR A 220 -27.75 9.78 5.29
C THR A 220 -26.31 10.18 5.70
N ALA A 221 -25.34 9.29 5.46
CA ALA A 221 -23.94 9.51 5.82
C ALA A 221 -23.27 10.61 4.97
N ILE A 222 -23.81 10.88 3.79
CA ILE A 222 -23.30 11.86 2.83
C ILE A 222 -23.99 13.20 3.07
N ARG A 223 -23.21 14.26 3.33
CA ARG A 223 -23.75 15.58 3.68
C ARG A 223 -22.79 16.70 3.32
N TYR A 224 -23.29 17.93 3.34
CA TYR A 224 -22.44 19.11 3.25
C TYR A 224 -21.60 19.31 4.51
N SER A 225 -20.38 19.81 4.30
CA SER A 225 -19.44 20.27 5.31
C SER A 225 -18.74 21.54 4.81
N SER A 226 -17.99 22.20 5.69
CA SER A 226 -17.09 23.28 5.25
C SER A 226 -15.97 22.70 4.39
N ARG A 227 -15.55 23.46 3.37
CA ARG A 227 -14.48 23.06 2.46
C ARG A 227 -13.19 22.74 3.23
N LYS A 228 -12.86 23.53 4.24
CA LYS A 228 -11.70 23.29 5.14
C LYS A 228 -11.75 21.89 5.75
N ARG A 229 -12.85 21.54 6.43
CA ARG A 229 -13.02 20.22 7.06
C ARG A 229 -13.02 19.07 6.03
N ALA A 230 -13.58 19.30 4.85
CA ALA A 230 -13.61 18.29 3.79
C ALA A 230 -12.20 17.94 3.29
N TYR A 231 -11.35 18.95 3.03
CA TYR A 231 -9.96 18.72 2.63
C TYR A 231 -9.11 18.13 3.75
N GLU A 232 -9.31 18.56 5.01
CA GLU A 232 -8.63 17.96 6.16
C GLU A 232 -8.97 16.46 6.30
N GLY A 233 -10.25 16.11 6.20
CA GLY A 233 -10.70 14.72 6.23
C GLY A 233 -10.16 13.89 5.06
N TYR A 234 -10.23 14.43 3.84
CA TYR A 234 -9.67 13.79 2.64
C TYR A 234 -8.17 13.53 2.77
N LYS A 235 -7.38 14.53 3.20
CA LYS A 235 -5.93 14.39 3.40
C LYS A 235 -5.60 13.29 4.40
N LYS A 236 -6.29 13.24 5.54
CA LYS A 236 -6.08 12.19 6.54
C LYS A 236 -6.30 10.80 5.97
N ILE A 237 -7.41 10.58 5.26
CA ILE A 237 -7.70 9.29 4.64
C ILE A 237 -6.63 8.96 3.58
N LYS A 238 -6.26 9.92 2.73
CA LYS A 238 -5.29 9.70 1.67
C LYS A 238 -3.89 9.40 2.19
N THR A 239 -3.44 10.09 3.25
CA THR A 239 -2.16 9.78 3.90
C THR A 239 -2.17 8.37 4.46
N MET A 240 -3.25 7.92 5.11
CA MET A 240 -3.35 6.54 5.61
C MET A 240 -3.31 5.50 4.48
N GLU A 241 -3.91 5.81 3.32
CA GLU A 241 -3.80 4.92 2.14
C GLU A 241 -2.36 4.82 1.62
N ILE A 242 -1.66 5.94 1.49
CA ILE A 242 -0.27 5.94 1.01
C ILE A 242 0.62 5.14 1.95
N VAL A 243 0.44 5.31 3.27
CA VAL A 243 1.18 4.52 4.27
C VAL A 243 0.88 3.03 4.12
N SER A 244 -0.40 2.64 3.97
CA SER A 244 -0.78 1.24 3.75
C SER A 244 -0.13 0.64 2.50
N GLU A 245 -0.09 1.38 1.40
CA GLU A 245 0.54 0.92 0.15
C GLU A 245 2.06 0.72 0.29
N LEU A 246 2.72 1.60 1.03
CA LEU A 246 4.15 1.47 1.32
C LEU A 246 4.43 0.22 2.18
N MET A 247 3.62 -0.01 3.22
CA MET A 247 3.76 -1.19 4.09
C MET A 247 3.50 -2.50 3.34
N GLU A 248 2.47 -2.56 2.50
CA GLU A 248 2.20 -3.74 1.65
C GLU A 248 3.41 -4.06 0.75
N LYS A 249 3.98 -3.04 0.11
CA LYS A 249 5.14 -3.20 -0.77
C LYS A 249 6.40 -3.70 -0.04
N GLU A 250 6.65 -3.20 1.16
CA GLU A 250 7.78 -3.66 1.99
C GLU A 250 7.55 -5.10 2.48
N SER A 251 6.33 -5.46 2.89
CA SER A 251 5.98 -6.82 3.31
C SER A 251 6.14 -7.85 2.17
N GLU A 252 5.74 -7.51 0.95
CA GLU A 252 5.96 -8.36 -0.22
C GLU A 252 7.44 -8.57 -0.53
N LYS A 253 8.28 -7.54 -0.32
CA LYS A 253 9.72 -7.66 -0.50
C LYS A 253 10.33 -8.61 0.54
N LEU A 254 9.96 -8.43 1.81
CA LEU A 254 10.47 -9.26 2.91
C LEU A 254 10.09 -10.74 2.75
N SER A 255 8.83 -11.02 2.40
CA SER A 255 8.37 -12.41 2.19
C SER A 255 9.13 -13.13 1.05
N ARG A 256 9.45 -12.42 -0.04
CA ARG A 256 10.28 -12.98 -1.13
C ARG A 256 11.71 -13.27 -0.69
N GLU A 257 12.28 -12.44 0.18
CA GLU A 257 13.64 -12.63 0.71
C GLU A 257 13.68 -13.84 1.66
N THR A 258 12.67 -14.03 2.53
CA THR A 258 12.57 -15.20 3.42
C THR A 258 12.50 -16.52 2.66
N VAL A 259 11.68 -16.61 1.59
CA VAL A 259 11.56 -17.84 0.78
C VAL A 259 12.90 -18.23 0.15
N LYS A 260 13.67 -17.24 -0.33
CA LYS A 260 15.01 -17.49 -0.88
C LYS A 260 15.97 -18.04 0.16
N ILE A 261 15.96 -17.47 1.37
CA ILE A 261 16.83 -17.94 2.47
C ILE A 261 16.51 -19.38 2.84
N ASN A 262 15.22 -19.74 2.98
CA ASN A 262 14.82 -21.13 3.26
C ASN A 262 15.30 -22.11 2.17
N SER A 263 15.25 -21.69 0.90
CA SER A 263 15.77 -22.53 -0.21
C SER A 263 17.29 -22.74 -0.11
N ILE A 264 18.04 -21.75 0.36
CA ILE A 264 19.50 -21.86 0.56
C ILE A 264 19.79 -22.81 1.72
N LEU A 265 19.12 -22.62 2.86
CA LEU A 265 19.29 -23.48 4.02
C LEU A 265 19.04 -24.95 3.67
N ASN A 266 17.96 -25.24 2.92
CA ASN A 266 17.68 -26.60 2.44
C ASN A 266 18.77 -27.17 1.52
N LYS A 267 19.39 -26.33 0.68
CA LYS A 267 20.51 -26.76 -0.18
C LYS A 267 21.74 -27.10 0.67
N VAL A 268 22.09 -26.23 1.63
CA VAL A 268 23.21 -26.43 2.56
C VAL A 268 22.99 -27.69 3.41
N THR A 269 21.77 -27.91 3.92
CA THR A 269 21.40 -29.13 4.64
C THR A 269 21.75 -30.37 3.84
N ARG A 270 21.37 -30.42 2.55
CA ARG A 270 21.66 -31.59 1.69
C ARG A 270 23.17 -31.78 1.51
N GLU A 271 23.90 -30.73 1.16
CA GLU A 271 25.35 -30.80 0.92
C GLU A 271 26.12 -31.29 2.16
N VAL A 272 25.82 -30.69 3.32
CA VAL A 272 26.45 -31.06 4.59
C VAL A 272 26.09 -32.49 4.98
N SER A 273 24.81 -32.86 4.83
CA SER A 273 24.33 -34.20 5.19
C SER A 273 24.91 -35.31 4.35
N TYR A 274 25.18 -35.07 3.06
CA TYR A 274 25.85 -36.03 2.18
C TYR A 274 27.35 -36.19 2.48
N SER A 275 27.98 -35.18 3.09
CA SER A 275 29.40 -35.23 3.43
C SER A 275 29.72 -36.01 4.71
N HIS A 276 28.71 -36.37 5.51
CA HIS A 276 28.86 -37.05 6.81
C HIS A 276 28.13 -38.40 6.82
N THR A 277 28.86 -39.45 7.14
CA THR A 277 28.31 -40.81 7.30
C THR A 277 27.99 -41.14 8.75
N GLU A 278 28.44 -40.32 9.69
CA GLU A 278 28.19 -40.45 11.11
C GLU A 278 26.71 -40.26 11.46
N GLU A 279 26.25 -41.02 12.45
CA GLU A 279 24.88 -40.92 12.96
C GLU A 279 24.64 -39.60 13.70
N GLU A 280 25.65 -39.10 14.40
CA GLU A 280 25.61 -37.83 15.12
C GLU A 280 26.86 -37.00 14.83
N PHE A 281 26.68 -35.73 14.49
CA PHE A 281 27.79 -34.81 14.30
C PHE A 281 27.34 -33.35 14.52
N THR A 282 28.33 -32.48 14.73
CA THR A 282 28.16 -31.04 14.75
C THR A 282 29.23 -30.42 13.86
N GLN A 283 28.82 -29.63 12.87
CA GLN A 283 29.72 -28.94 11.97
C GLN A 283 29.44 -27.43 11.98
N ASP A 284 30.48 -26.62 12.07
CA ASP A 284 30.39 -25.18 11.81
C ASP A 284 30.29 -24.94 10.30
N ILE A 285 29.18 -24.36 9.86
CA ILE A 285 28.85 -24.10 8.45
C ILE A 285 28.70 -22.61 8.16
N THR A 286 29.20 -21.76 9.06
CA THR A 286 29.06 -20.30 8.99
C THR A 286 29.52 -19.74 7.65
N GLU A 287 30.69 -20.17 7.16
CA GLU A 287 31.24 -19.70 5.89
C GLU A 287 30.40 -20.13 4.68
N LEU A 288 29.89 -21.36 4.69
CA LEU A 288 29.05 -21.91 3.62
C LEU A 288 27.73 -21.14 3.49
N VAL A 289 27.04 -20.94 4.62
CA VAL A 289 25.76 -20.21 4.67
C VAL A 289 25.96 -18.76 4.26
N THR A 290 27.02 -18.11 4.78
CA THR A 290 27.32 -16.71 4.46
C THR A 290 27.66 -16.53 2.98
N ALA A 291 28.42 -17.45 2.38
CA ALA A 291 28.78 -17.40 0.97
C ALA A 291 27.55 -17.53 0.05
N GLU A 292 26.67 -18.50 0.30
CA GLU A 292 25.46 -18.72 -0.50
C GLU A 292 24.46 -17.57 -0.36
N ILE A 293 24.30 -17.00 0.84
CA ILE A 293 23.41 -15.86 1.08
C ILE A 293 23.94 -14.59 0.39
N LYS A 294 25.26 -14.32 0.48
CA LYS A 294 25.90 -13.18 -0.21
C LYS A 294 25.75 -13.29 -1.73
N ALA A 295 25.88 -14.49 -2.29
CA ALA A 295 25.75 -14.73 -3.73
C ALA A 295 24.35 -14.40 -4.29
N MET A 296 23.29 -14.56 -3.49
CA MET A 296 21.91 -14.34 -3.95
C MET A 296 21.28 -13.00 -3.57
N VAL A 297 21.63 -12.41 -2.42
CA VAL A 297 20.94 -11.21 -1.91
C VAL A 297 21.65 -9.90 -2.31
N GLY A 298 22.89 -9.96 -2.81
CA GLY A 298 23.57 -8.80 -3.39
C GLY A 298 23.89 -7.68 -2.40
N GLY A 299 23.96 -7.98 -1.10
CA GLY A 299 24.28 -7.04 -0.02
C GLY A 299 25.09 -7.69 1.11
N GLU A 300 25.62 -6.85 2.00
CA GLU A 300 26.26 -7.23 3.27
C GLU A 300 25.15 -7.59 4.28
N LEU A 301 24.60 -8.80 4.20
CA LEU A 301 23.82 -9.37 5.29
C LEU A 301 24.79 -9.85 6.37
N GLU A 302 24.62 -9.38 7.60
CA GLU A 302 25.35 -9.87 8.75
C GLU A 302 24.64 -11.11 9.33
N ILE A 303 25.40 -11.99 9.99
CA ILE A 303 24.83 -13.21 10.60
C ILE A 303 23.81 -12.84 11.71
N GLU A 304 23.97 -11.67 12.34
CA GLU A 304 23.03 -11.14 13.32
C GLU A 304 21.63 -10.93 12.72
N ASP A 305 21.53 -10.46 11.48
CA ASP A 305 20.26 -10.27 10.76
C ASP A 305 19.57 -11.59 10.40
N LEU A 306 20.35 -12.67 10.32
CA LEU A 306 19.89 -14.00 9.94
C LEU A 306 19.53 -14.87 11.15
N LYS A 307 19.93 -14.47 12.35
CA LYS A 307 19.74 -15.26 13.57
C LYS A 307 18.30 -15.69 13.76
N GLU A 308 17.34 -14.76 13.59
CA GLU A 308 15.92 -15.08 13.74
C GLU A 308 15.38 -16.00 12.65
N ILE A 309 15.92 -15.91 11.42
CA ILE A 309 15.47 -16.73 10.28
C ILE A 309 15.99 -18.15 10.44
N ILE A 310 17.27 -18.29 10.80
CA ILE A 310 17.92 -19.58 11.06
C ILE A 310 17.24 -20.27 12.25
N GLN A 311 16.99 -19.55 13.35
CA GLN A 311 16.28 -20.09 14.53
C GLN A 311 14.82 -20.43 14.25
N ALA A 312 14.18 -19.76 13.29
CA ALA A 312 12.82 -20.10 12.86
C ALA A 312 12.77 -21.25 11.84
N THR A 313 13.92 -21.71 11.34
CA THR A 313 13.98 -22.83 10.40
C THR A 313 13.69 -24.12 11.14
N GLN A 314 12.70 -24.88 10.65
CA GLN A 314 12.34 -26.15 11.27
C GLN A 314 13.45 -27.18 11.09
N PRO A 315 13.66 -28.04 12.10
CA PRO A 315 14.57 -29.16 11.94
C PRO A 315 14.03 -30.13 10.89
N HIS A 316 14.93 -30.67 10.06
CA HIS A 316 14.62 -31.75 9.16
C HIS A 316 14.65 -33.07 9.93
N ARG A 317 13.56 -33.84 9.90
CA ARG A 317 13.45 -35.11 10.62
C ARG A 317 13.18 -36.25 9.65
N GLU A 318 13.90 -37.35 9.83
CA GLU A 318 13.76 -38.55 9.01
C GLU A 318 13.57 -39.76 9.92
N ILE A 319 12.50 -40.52 9.67
CA ILE A 319 12.20 -41.76 10.39
C ILE A 319 12.34 -42.94 9.45
N THR A 320 13.08 -43.97 9.86
CA THR A 320 13.39 -45.15 9.05
C THR A 320 13.11 -46.43 9.83
N VAL A 321 12.49 -47.41 9.18
CA VAL A 321 12.27 -48.75 9.73
C VAL A 321 13.23 -49.73 9.06
N MET A 322 14.02 -50.46 9.84
CA MET A 322 14.95 -51.47 9.36
C MET A 322 14.20 -52.78 9.07
N GLU A 323 14.26 -53.22 7.81
CA GLU A 323 13.54 -54.42 7.36
C GLU A 323 14.08 -55.70 8.03
N ASP A 324 15.39 -55.79 8.20
CA ASP A 324 16.06 -57.01 8.68
C ASP A 324 15.81 -57.32 10.17
N THR A 325 15.46 -56.30 10.97
CA THR A 325 15.26 -56.45 12.42
C THR A 325 13.81 -56.32 12.86
N CYS A 326 12.94 -55.73 12.03
CA CYS A 326 11.54 -55.55 12.37
C CYS A 326 10.78 -56.87 12.25
N ILE A 327 10.31 -57.40 13.39
CA ILE A 327 9.53 -58.65 13.41
C ILE A 327 8.01 -58.45 13.30
N GLY A 328 7.53 -57.22 13.10
CA GLY A 328 6.10 -56.94 13.00
C GLY A 328 5.31 -57.16 14.30
N CYS A 329 5.89 -56.97 15.49
CA CYS A 329 5.22 -57.21 16.77
C CYS A 329 4.04 -56.24 17.09
N GLY A 330 3.94 -55.12 16.37
CA GLY A 330 2.87 -54.13 16.53
C GLY A 330 2.93 -53.28 17.81
N ALA A 331 4.03 -53.32 18.57
CA ALA A 331 4.17 -52.52 19.80
C ALA A 331 4.14 -51.00 19.52
N CYS A 332 4.85 -50.55 18.48
CA CYS A 332 4.88 -49.14 18.08
C CYS A 332 3.52 -48.60 17.62
N ILE A 333 2.67 -49.46 17.04
CA ILE A 333 1.31 -49.08 16.58
C ILE A 333 0.47 -48.65 17.79
N LYS A 334 0.49 -49.46 18.85
CA LYS A 334 -0.30 -49.19 20.07
C LYS A 334 0.13 -47.92 20.79
N GLU A 335 1.40 -47.58 20.70
CA GLU A 335 1.97 -46.44 21.41
C GLU A 335 1.93 -45.14 20.58
N CYS A 336 1.62 -45.20 19.28
CA CYS A 336 1.62 -44.03 18.41
C CYS A 336 0.48 -43.07 18.77
N PRO A 337 0.75 -41.82 19.17
CA PRO A 337 -0.28 -40.89 19.62
C PRO A 337 -1.15 -40.32 18.50
N VAL A 338 -0.76 -40.54 17.23
CA VAL A 338 -1.44 -40.02 16.04
C VAL A 338 -1.88 -41.14 15.09
N ASP A 339 -1.81 -42.39 15.54
CA ASP A 339 -2.29 -43.57 14.80
C ASP A 339 -1.76 -43.68 13.34
N CYS A 340 -0.53 -43.22 13.09
CA CYS A 340 0.06 -43.18 11.74
C CYS A 340 0.87 -44.42 11.35
N ILE A 341 0.86 -45.50 12.15
CA ILE A 341 1.70 -46.69 11.91
C ILE A 341 0.83 -47.88 11.51
N GLU A 342 1.16 -48.50 10.38
CA GLU A 342 0.44 -49.62 9.79
C GLU A 342 1.32 -50.88 9.71
N LEU A 343 0.70 -52.06 9.68
CA LEU A 343 1.40 -53.33 9.54
C LEU A 343 0.67 -54.24 8.56
N GLU A 344 1.34 -54.58 7.47
CA GLU A 344 0.88 -55.56 6.48
C GLU A 344 1.85 -56.73 6.44
N MET A 345 1.54 -57.82 7.14
CA MET A 345 2.41 -59.00 7.14
C MET A 345 2.58 -59.58 5.73
N PRO A 346 3.79 -59.98 5.32
CA PRO A 346 5.02 -60.16 6.12
C PRO A 346 5.94 -58.93 6.20
N SER A 347 5.51 -57.77 5.72
CA SER A 347 6.34 -56.57 5.67
C SER A 347 6.58 -55.96 7.06
N PRO A 348 7.69 -55.22 7.24
CA PRO A 348 7.90 -54.35 8.40
C PRO A 348 6.76 -53.35 8.58
N VAL A 349 6.69 -52.74 9.77
CA VAL A 349 5.74 -51.64 10.00
C VAL A 349 6.03 -50.46 9.08
N HIS A 350 4.98 -49.84 8.57
CA HIS A 350 5.04 -48.63 7.74
C HIS A 350 4.61 -47.43 8.58
N ILE A 351 5.37 -46.33 8.51
CA ILE A 351 5.05 -45.08 9.22
C ILE A 351 4.58 -44.07 8.18
N GLY A 352 3.33 -43.63 8.29
CA GLY A 352 2.69 -42.71 7.36
C GLY A 352 3.16 -41.26 7.47
N GLU A 353 2.71 -40.43 6.52
CA GLU A 353 3.09 -39.02 6.39
C GLU A 353 2.59 -38.14 7.54
N ASP A 354 1.56 -38.57 8.27
CA ASP A 354 1.02 -37.88 9.45
C ASP A 354 1.92 -37.99 10.70
N CYS A 355 3.10 -38.60 10.57
CA CYS A 355 4.05 -38.73 11.67
C CYS A 355 4.53 -37.35 12.19
N VAL A 356 4.27 -37.10 13.46
CA VAL A 356 4.70 -35.87 14.16
C VAL A 356 6.10 -35.98 14.76
N TYR A 357 6.84 -37.04 14.43
CA TYR A 357 8.21 -37.31 14.87
C TYR A 357 8.42 -37.25 16.39
N CYS A 358 7.44 -37.74 17.16
CA CYS A 358 7.48 -37.68 18.62
C CYS A 358 8.44 -38.68 19.27
N GLY A 359 9.12 -39.57 18.54
CA GLY A 359 10.11 -40.51 19.10
C GLY A 359 9.57 -41.68 19.94
N LYS A 360 8.28 -41.73 20.26
CA LYS A 360 7.70 -42.78 21.12
C LYS A 360 7.82 -44.20 20.54
N CYS A 361 7.73 -44.33 19.22
CA CYS A 361 7.93 -45.62 18.53
C CYS A 361 9.39 -46.10 18.59
N VAL A 362 10.37 -45.20 18.66
CA VAL A 362 11.79 -45.52 18.80
C VAL A 362 12.04 -46.12 20.18
N GLU A 363 11.56 -45.46 21.23
CA GLU A 363 11.70 -45.91 22.62
C GLU A 363 11.02 -47.27 22.86
N THR A 364 9.83 -47.47 22.30
CA THR A 364 9.02 -48.67 22.54
C THR A 364 9.58 -49.90 21.80
N CYS A 365 10.34 -49.73 20.72
CA CYS A 365 10.77 -50.84 19.87
C CYS A 365 11.83 -51.71 20.56
N PRO A 366 11.50 -52.96 20.98
CA PRO A 366 12.45 -53.80 21.71
C PRO A 366 13.54 -54.38 20.79
N PHE A 367 13.34 -54.32 19.47
CA PHE A 367 14.29 -54.77 18.44
C PHE A 367 15.10 -53.63 17.84
N GLN A 368 14.91 -52.40 18.33
CA GLN A 368 15.59 -51.19 17.85
C GLN A 368 15.48 -51.00 16.33
N SER A 369 14.38 -51.45 15.74
CA SER A 369 14.16 -51.45 14.28
C SER A 369 13.70 -50.11 13.73
N ILE A 370 13.52 -49.08 14.56
CA ILE A 370 13.03 -47.76 14.16
C ILE A 370 14.09 -46.73 14.56
N SER A 371 14.60 -45.99 13.57
CA SER A 371 15.57 -44.90 13.75
C SER A 371 14.90 -43.58 13.42
N LEU A 372 15.10 -42.56 14.27
CA LEU A 372 14.63 -41.20 14.04
C LEU A 372 15.80 -40.25 14.14
N LYS A 373 16.10 -39.55 13.03
CA LYS A 373 17.19 -38.58 12.92
C LYS A 373 16.63 -37.18 12.86
N GLU A 374 17.30 -36.25 13.52
CA GLU A 374 16.99 -34.83 13.48
C GLU A 374 18.22 -34.03 13.07
N GLU A 375 18.05 -33.18 12.06
CA GLU A 375 19.04 -32.25 11.53
C GLU A 375 18.55 -30.82 11.73
N SER A 376 19.32 -30.00 12.42
CA SER A 376 18.91 -28.65 12.78
C SER A 376 20.05 -27.64 12.70
N PHE A 377 19.68 -26.38 12.51
CA PHE A 377 20.60 -25.26 12.59
C PHE A 377 20.54 -24.65 13.99
N GLN A 378 21.70 -24.40 14.59
CA GLN A 378 21.83 -23.70 15.86
C GLN A 378 22.78 -22.51 15.69
N VAL A 379 22.46 -21.40 16.35
CA VAL A 379 23.30 -20.19 16.33
C VAL A 379 23.91 -20.00 17.70
N GLU A 380 25.21 -20.23 17.82
CA GLU A 380 26.01 -20.09 19.05
C GLU A 380 27.14 -19.09 18.79
N ASP A 381 27.27 -18.05 19.62
CA ASP A 381 28.35 -17.04 19.54
C ASP A 381 28.63 -16.47 18.14
N GLY A 382 27.56 -16.23 17.36
CA GLY A 382 27.66 -15.69 15.99
C GLY A 382 28.07 -16.71 14.92
N ARG A 383 28.12 -18.00 15.27
CA ARG A 383 28.39 -19.11 14.34
C ARG A 383 27.12 -19.89 14.07
N VAL A 384 26.99 -20.37 12.84
CA VAL A 384 25.91 -21.25 12.41
C VAL A 384 26.41 -22.68 12.44
N LEU A 385 25.92 -23.45 13.41
CA LEU A 385 26.22 -24.85 13.59
C LEU A 385 25.11 -25.71 12.96
N PHE A 386 25.50 -26.71 12.20
CA PHE A 386 24.61 -27.77 11.75
C PHE A 386 24.81 -28.99 12.65
N LYS A 387 23.74 -29.42 13.33
CA LYS A 387 23.77 -30.57 14.24
C LYS A 387 22.84 -31.67 13.73
N ARG A 388 23.39 -32.88 13.59
CA ARG A 388 22.62 -34.12 13.40
C ARG A 388 22.64 -34.90 14.71
N ARG A 389 21.47 -35.33 15.19
CA ARG A 389 21.33 -36.17 16.38
C ARG A 389 20.29 -37.27 16.16
N ASN A 390 20.42 -38.37 16.91
CA ASN A 390 19.39 -39.40 16.99
C ASN A 390 18.37 -39.05 18.08
N ILE A 391 17.09 -39.16 17.77
CA ILE A 391 16.01 -39.06 18.76
C ILE A 391 15.75 -40.46 19.31
N THR A 392 16.14 -40.68 20.55
CA THR A 392 16.04 -41.98 21.23
C THR A 392 14.69 -42.21 21.94
N GLY A 393 13.86 -41.17 22.06
CA GLY A 393 12.58 -41.25 22.73
C GLY A 393 11.77 -39.96 22.67
N PRO A 394 10.65 -39.89 23.41
CA PRO A 394 9.79 -38.73 23.40
C PRO A 394 10.46 -37.48 23.93
N SER A 395 10.22 -36.38 23.21
CA SER A 395 10.65 -35.06 23.66
C SER A 395 9.96 -34.71 24.97
N SER A 396 10.71 -34.12 25.90
CA SER A 396 10.17 -33.55 27.13
C SER A 396 10.48 -32.06 27.19
N GLY A 397 9.66 -31.27 27.88
CA GLY A 397 9.87 -29.81 27.90
C GLY A 397 8.78 -29.02 28.60
N GLU A 398 8.78 -27.71 28.37
CA GLU A 398 7.73 -26.79 28.79
C GLU A 398 7.32 -25.87 27.63
N VAL A 399 6.01 -25.65 27.49
CA VAL A 399 5.42 -24.75 26.49
C VAL A 399 5.02 -23.45 27.19
N PHE A 400 5.61 -22.35 26.74
CA PHE A 400 5.32 -21.00 27.21
C PHE A 400 4.49 -20.23 26.17
N ILE A 401 3.47 -19.52 26.64
CA ILE A 401 2.61 -18.67 25.80
C ILE A 401 2.68 -17.24 26.32
N ASP A 402 3.18 -16.35 25.48
CA ASP A 402 3.16 -14.91 25.71
C ASP A 402 1.78 -14.33 25.35
N ASN A 403 1.03 -13.94 26.38
CA ASN A 403 -0.32 -13.39 26.21
C ASN A 403 -0.34 -12.00 25.58
N ASP A 404 0.76 -11.23 25.64
CA ASP A 404 0.84 -9.90 25.04
C ASP A 404 1.00 -9.98 23.52
N SER A 405 1.78 -10.97 23.07
CA SER A 405 2.01 -11.23 21.64
C SER A 405 0.93 -12.11 20.98
N CYS A 406 0.14 -12.85 21.78
CA CYS A 406 -0.87 -13.78 21.27
C CYS A 406 -2.09 -13.05 20.66
N GLN A 407 -2.37 -13.31 19.38
CA GLN A 407 -3.51 -12.74 18.67
C GLN A 407 -4.82 -13.51 18.86
N ARG A 408 -4.83 -14.57 19.68
CA ARG A 408 -6.02 -15.36 20.02
C ARG A 408 -6.74 -15.94 18.80
N CYS A 409 -6.00 -16.29 17.76
CA CYS A 409 -6.55 -16.79 16.50
C CYS A 409 -6.99 -18.27 16.54
N GLY A 410 -6.57 -19.03 17.56
CA GLY A 410 -6.97 -20.43 17.76
C GLY A 410 -6.32 -21.46 16.82
N VAL A 411 -5.38 -21.04 15.96
CA VAL A 411 -4.71 -21.94 15.00
C VAL A 411 -3.97 -23.08 15.72
N CYS A 412 -3.23 -22.78 16.79
CA CYS A 412 -2.50 -23.77 17.59
C CYS A 412 -3.42 -24.80 18.27
N VAL A 413 -4.62 -24.38 18.68
CA VAL A 413 -5.66 -25.26 19.26
C VAL A 413 -6.19 -26.21 18.20
N ASN A 414 -6.59 -25.67 17.05
CA ASN A 414 -7.18 -26.45 15.95
C ASN A 414 -6.20 -27.43 15.28
N LYS A 415 -4.89 -27.18 15.39
CA LYS A 415 -3.85 -27.98 14.75
C LYS A 415 -3.06 -28.84 15.73
N CYS A 416 -3.42 -28.86 17.00
CA CYS A 416 -2.76 -29.73 17.96
C CYS A 416 -3.14 -31.19 17.68
N PRO A 417 -2.17 -32.07 17.33
CA PRO A 417 -2.46 -33.45 16.93
C PRO A 417 -3.00 -34.32 18.08
N VAL A 418 -2.73 -33.91 19.32
CA VAL A 418 -3.11 -34.63 20.55
C VAL A 418 -4.12 -33.87 21.40
N GLU A 419 -4.71 -32.81 20.84
CA GLU A 419 -5.73 -31.98 21.52
C GLU A 419 -5.29 -31.46 22.90
N ALA A 420 -3.99 -31.22 23.08
CA ALA A 420 -3.41 -30.75 24.33
C ALA A 420 -3.62 -29.24 24.55
N MET A 421 -4.12 -28.51 23.56
CA MET A 421 -4.34 -27.07 23.67
C MET A 421 -5.82 -26.75 23.67
N THR A 422 -6.23 -25.82 24.52
CA THR A 422 -7.61 -25.34 24.62
C THR A 422 -7.66 -23.81 24.62
N MET A 423 -8.79 -23.26 24.21
CA MET A 423 -9.05 -21.82 24.25
C MET A 423 -10.27 -21.56 25.12
N ASP A 424 -10.08 -20.82 26.21
CA ASP A 424 -11.16 -20.34 27.08
C ASP A 424 -10.99 -18.84 27.34
N ASN A 425 -12.08 -18.08 27.29
CA ASN A 425 -12.09 -16.64 27.53
C ASN A 425 -10.94 -15.87 26.84
N ASP A 426 -10.73 -16.12 25.55
CA ASP A 426 -9.66 -15.46 24.77
C ASP A 426 -8.23 -15.75 25.30
N GLN A 427 -8.02 -16.85 26.03
CA GLN A 427 -6.73 -17.32 26.51
C GLN A 427 -6.47 -18.75 26.04
N VAL A 428 -5.25 -19.00 25.55
CA VAL A 428 -4.81 -20.34 25.14
C VAL A 428 -4.12 -21.01 26.34
N THR A 429 -4.54 -22.21 26.67
CA THR A 429 -3.96 -23.03 27.74
C THR A 429 -3.45 -24.37 27.20
N VAL A 430 -2.44 -24.94 27.84
CA VAL A 430 -1.84 -26.23 27.46
C VAL A 430 -2.03 -27.23 28.60
N ASP A 431 -2.64 -28.36 28.28
CA ASP A 431 -2.70 -29.56 29.11
C ASP A 431 -1.34 -30.27 29.05
N LYS A 432 -0.60 -30.22 30.17
CA LYS A 432 0.76 -30.77 30.26
C LYS A 432 0.77 -32.29 30.20
N ASP A 433 -0.32 -32.96 30.60
CA ASP A 433 -0.38 -34.42 30.63
C ASP A 433 -0.64 -35.01 29.24
N LYS A 434 -1.28 -34.23 28.36
CA LYS A 434 -1.52 -34.61 26.95
C LYS A 434 -0.44 -34.15 25.99
N CYS A 435 0.32 -33.10 26.33
CA CYS A 435 1.29 -32.52 25.42
C CYS A 435 2.46 -33.48 25.16
N ILE A 436 2.68 -33.80 23.88
CA ILE A 436 3.79 -34.65 23.43
C ILE A 436 5.03 -33.85 22.98
N PHE A 437 5.04 -32.54 23.26
CA PHE A 437 6.16 -31.63 22.95
C PHE A 437 6.66 -31.70 21.50
N CYS A 438 5.73 -31.88 20.53
CA CYS A 438 6.08 -32.01 19.12
C CYS A 438 6.55 -30.70 18.44
N GLY A 439 6.22 -29.54 19.03
CA GLY A 439 6.64 -28.22 18.54
C GLY A 439 5.74 -27.58 17.47
N GLU A 440 4.69 -28.27 17.02
CA GLU A 440 3.82 -27.80 15.93
C GLU A 440 3.15 -26.45 16.23
N CYS A 441 2.74 -26.23 17.49
CA CYS A 441 2.11 -24.99 17.91
C CYS A 441 3.06 -23.78 17.86
N GLN A 442 4.34 -23.96 18.15
CA GLN A 442 5.37 -22.92 18.00
C GLN A 442 5.57 -22.57 16.53
N ALA A 443 5.66 -23.59 15.66
CA ALA A 443 5.82 -23.41 14.22
C ALA A 443 4.66 -22.65 13.56
N LEU A 444 3.42 -22.97 13.95
CA LEU A 444 2.23 -22.38 13.34
C LEU A 444 1.89 -20.98 13.87
N CYS A 445 2.54 -20.51 14.94
CA CYS A 445 2.21 -19.23 15.56
C CYS A 445 2.80 -18.05 14.77
N PRO A 446 1.99 -17.25 14.04
CA PRO A 446 2.52 -16.20 13.17
C PRO A 446 3.15 -15.04 13.97
N THR A 447 2.73 -14.85 15.23
CA THR A 447 3.31 -13.84 16.12
C THR A 447 4.40 -14.38 17.03
N ARG A 448 4.79 -15.66 16.88
CA ARG A 448 5.81 -16.33 17.70
C ARG A 448 5.53 -16.21 19.21
N ALA A 449 4.25 -16.15 19.58
CA ALA A 449 3.82 -16.04 20.97
C ALA A 449 4.02 -17.35 21.75
N ILE A 450 4.29 -18.47 21.07
CA ILE A 450 4.48 -19.79 21.69
C ILE A 450 5.96 -20.17 21.60
N LYS A 451 6.55 -20.54 22.73
CA LYS A 451 7.92 -21.07 22.83
C LYS A 451 7.93 -22.42 23.52
N LEU A 452 8.60 -23.40 22.93
CA LEU A 452 8.86 -24.72 23.49
C LEU A 452 10.32 -24.78 23.93
N GLU A 453 10.53 -25.05 25.21
CA GLU A 453 11.86 -25.33 25.76
C GLU A 453 11.95 -26.83 26.03
N HIS A 454 12.85 -27.53 25.33
CA HIS A 454 13.11 -28.94 25.56
C HIS A 454 13.96 -29.11 26.83
N LYS A 455 13.64 -30.12 27.65
CA LYS A 455 14.51 -30.61 28.72
C LYS A 455 15.35 -31.73 28.11
N ASP A 456 16.66 -31.48 28.02
CA ASP A 456 17.67 -32.44 27.56
C ASP A 456 17.75 -33.67 28.46
#